data_AF-A0A224AIS5-F1
#
_entry.id   AF-A0A224AIS5-F1
#
_cell.length_a   1.000
_cell.length_b   1.000
_cell.length_c   1.000
_cell.angle_alpha   90.00
_cell.angle_beta   90.00
_cell.angle_gamma   90.00
#
_symmetry.space_group_name_H-M   'P 1'
#
loop_
_entity.id
_entity.type
_entity.pdbx_description
1 polymer ?
#
loop_
_entity_poly.entity_id
_entity_poly.type
_entity_poly.pdbx_seq_one_letter_code
_entity_poly.pdbx_strand_id
1 'polypeptide(L)' 'MYKKGGENKKKEENKKKKISKKMTLAIKVVKSKKSGYYTFENKMISNEEIETFFKKKNES' A
#
# COMPACT_ATOMS: atom_id res chain seq x y z
N MET A 1 -36.30 23.63 -42.19
CA MET A 1 -34.84 23.83 -42.11
C MET A 1 -34.36 23.25 -40.78
N TYR A 2 -33.47 22.26 -40.79
CA TYR A 2 -32.95 21.58 -39.60
C TYR A 2 -31.85 22.40 -38.91
N LYS A 3 -31.80 22.36 -37.57
CA LYS A 3 -30.59 22.05 -36.78
C LYS A 3 -31.03 21.37 -35.48
N LYS A 4 -31.15 20.04 -35.48
CA LYS A 4 -30.18 19.08 -34.89
C LYS A 4 -29.78 19.43 -33.46
N GLY A 5 -30.28 18.62 -32.52
CA GLY A 5 -29.78 18.54 -31.16
C GLY A 5 -28.29 18.22 -31.14
N GLY A 6 -27.63 18.72 -30.10
CA GLY A 6 -26.28 18.37 -29.72
C GLY A 6 -26.31 18.08 -28.24
N GLU A 7 -26.46 16.80 -27.94
CA GLU A 7 -26.48 16.22 -26.61
C GLU A 7 -25.30 16.70 -25.77
N ASN A 8 -25.59 16.91 -24.49
CA ASN A 8 -24.72 16.65 -23.35
C ASN A 8 -23.24 16.51 -23.71
N LYS A 9 -22.45 17.59 -23.59
CA LYS A 9 -21.03 17.47 -23.28
C LYS A 9 -20.94 16.69 -21.97
N LYS A 10 -20.90 15.36 -22.08
CA LYS A 10 -20.52 14.43 -21.03
C LYS A 10 -19.25 15.02 -20.44
N LYS A 11 -19.39 15.59 -19.24
CA LYS A 11 -18.31 15.73 -18.30
C LYS A 11 -17.76 14.31 -18.13
N GLU A 12 -16.79 13.98 -18.95
CA GLU A 12 -15.87 12.88 -18.67
C GLU A 12 -15.02 13.38 -17.50
N GLU A 13 -15.67 13.41 -16.33
CA GLU A 13 -14.99 13.38 -15.05
C GLU A 13 -14.10 12.15 -15.16
N ASN A 14 -12.83 12.37 -15.50
CA ASN A 14 -11.74 11.45 -15.24
C ASN A 14 -11.66 11.25 -13.71
N LYS A 15 -12.68 10.60 -13.13
CA LYS A 15 -12.54 9.83 -11.91
C LYS A 15 -11.66 8.65 -12.28
N LYS A 16 -10.36 8.92 -12.47
CA LYS A 16 -9.34 8.00 -12.01
C LYS A 16 -9.69 7.78 -10.54
N LYS A 17 -10.49 6.73 -10.27
CA LYS A 17 -10.64 6.20 -8.92
C LYS A 17 -9.22 6.08 -8.42
N LYS A 18 -8.84 6.88 -7.42
CA LYS A 18 -7.59 6.65 -6.68
C LYS A 18 -7.75 5.23 -6.17
N ILE A 19 -7.14 4.27 -6.87
CA ILE A 19 -7.03 2.91 -6.38
C ILE A 19 -6.15 3.09 -5.16
N SER A 20 -6.78 3.17 -3.99
CA SER A 20 -6.06 3.22 -2.73
C SER A 20 -5.24 1.95 -2.67
N LYS A 21 -3.92 2.09 -2.62
CA LYS A 21 -3.02 0.95 -2.58
C LYS A 21 -3.36 0.15 -1.32
N LYS A 22 -3.61 -1.15 -1.47
CA LYS A 22 -3.89 -2.02 -0.32
C LYS A 22 -2.67 -2.03 0.59
N MET A 23 -2.92 -1.72 1.86
CA MET A 23 -1.91 -1.78 2.93
C MET A 23 -2.12 -3.07 3.72
N THR A 24 -1.02 -3.62 4.24
CA THR A 24 -0.95 -4.85 5.01
C THR A 24 -0.25 -4.54 6.33
N LEU A 25 -0.85 -4.95 7.45
CA LEU A 25 -0.19 -4.88 8.76
C LEU A 25 0.77 -6.06 8.89
N ALA A 26 2.07 -5.78 8.87
CA ALA A 26 3.11 -6.77 9.10
C ALA A 26 3.55 -6.75 10.57
N ILE A 27 3.70 -7.93 11.17
CA ILE A 27 4.11 -8.14 12.56
C ILE A 27 5.29 -9.11 12.55
N LYS A 28 6.43 -8.68 13.10
CA LYS A 28 7.65 -9.49 13.20
C LYS A 28 8.07 -9.63 14.65
N VAL A 29 8.51 -10.82 15.03
CA VAL A 29 9.13 -11.07 16.32
C VAL A 29 10.65 -10.87 16.19
N VAL A 30 11.21 -9.99 17.00
CA VAL A 30 12.65 -9.68 17.01
C VAL A 30 13.23 -9.87 18.41
N LYS A 31 14.42 -10.47 18.50
CA LYS A 31 15.13 -10.61 19.77
C LYS A 31 15.87 -9.31 20.09
N SER A 32 15.58 -8.70 21.23
CA SER A 32 16.29 -7.53 21.73
C SER A 32 17.73 -7.88 22.07
N LYS A 33 18.70 -7.18 21.45
CA LYS A 33 20.12 -7.35 21.79
C LYS A 33 20.45 -6.87 23.21
N LYS A 34 19.69 -5.91 23.75
CA LYS A 34 19.91 -5.33 25.08
C LYS A 34 19.37 -6.20 26.21
N SER A 35 18.15 -6.73 26.06
CA SER A 35 17.45 -7.44 27.13
C SER A 35 17.37 -8.95 26.92
N GLY A 36 17.67 -9.44 25.72
CA GLY A 36 17.52 -10.85 25.35
C GLY A 36 16.07 -11.30 25.11
N TYR A 37 15.07 -10.49 25.49
CA TYR A 37 13.65 -10.77 25.28
C TYR A 37 13.23 -10.60 23.82
N TYR A 38 12.14 -11.25 23.46
CA TYR A 38 11.49 -11.05 22.18
C TYR A 38 10.49 -9.89 22.25
N THR A 39 10.52 -9.04 21.24
CA THR A 39 9.61 -7.90 21.08
C THR A 39 8.94 -7.96 19.72
N PHE A 40 7.76 -7.35 19.62
CA PHE A 40 7.03 -7.24 18.35
C PHE A 40 7.37 -5.93 17.65
N GLU A 41 7.74 -6.02 16.37
CA GLU A 41 7.86 -4.89 15.46
C GLU A 41 6.70 -4.93 14.47
N ASN A 42 5.87 -3.87 14.48
CA ASN A 42 4.65 -3.80 13.68
C ASN A 42 4.73 -2.63 12.70
N LYS A 43 4.36 -2.85 11.43
CA LYS A 43 4.37 -1.79 10.40
C LYS A 43 3.28 -1.99 9.37
N MET A 44 2.60 -0.90 9.00
CA MET A 44 1.74 -0.87 7.81
C MET A 44 2.62 -0.75 6.57
N ILE A 45 2.56 -1.74 5.68
CA ILE A 45 3.39 -1.81 4.47
C ILE A 45 2.53 -2.15 3.26
N SER A 46 3.02 -1.82 2.07
CA SER A 46 2.41 -2.31 0.83
C SER A 46 2.87 -3.72 0.49
N ASN A 47 2.17 -4.39 -0.43
CA ASN A 47 2.49 -5.77 -0.79
C ASN A 47 3.93 -5.97 -1.31
N GLU A 48 4.48 -4.98 -2.03
CA GLU A 48 5.84 -5.06 -2.58
C GLU A 48 6.93 -4.99 -1.50
N GLU A 49 6.60 -4.48 -0.30
CA GLU A 49 7.55 -4.30 0.80
C GLU A 49 7.61 -5.49 1.75
N ILE A 50 6.71 -6.48 1.60
CA ILE A 50 6.58 -7.64 2.49
C ILE A 50 7.89 -8.42 2.56
N GLU A 51 8.45 -8.80 1.42
CA GLU A 51 9.69 -9.60 1.38
C GLU A 51 10.85 -8.87 2.06
N THR A 52 10.98 -7.56 1.81
CA THR A 52 12.05 -6.74 2.40
C THR A 52 11.90 -6.60 3.91
N PHE A 53 10.67 -6.47 4.43
CA PHE A 53 10.40 -6.35 5.87
C PHE A 53 10.78 -7.61 6.65
N PHE A 54 10.50 -8.80 6.09
CA PHE A 54 10.82 -10.07 6.72
C PHE A 54 12.22 -10.60 6.40
N LYS A 55 12.90 -10.05 5.38
CA LYS A 55 14.27 -10.45 5.05
C LYS A 55 15.19 -10.23 6.25
N LYS A 56 15.81 -11.32 6.70
CA LYS A 56 16.86 -11.26 7.71
C LYS A 56 18.06 -10.55 7.07
N LYS A 57 18.56 -9.47 7.69
CA LYS A 57 19.92 -9.01 7.38
C LYS A 57 20.83 -10.15 7.80
N ASN A 58 21.47 -10.83 6.85
CA ASN A 58 22.55 -11.75 7.17
C ASN A 58 23.57 -10.94 7.97
N GLU A 59 23.78 -11.30 9.23
CA GLU A 59 24.84 -10.75 10.05
C GLU A 59 26.16 -11.22 9.42
N SER A 60 26.87 -10.30 8.77
CA SER A 60 28.28 -10.44 8.40
C SER A 60 29.17 -10.17 9.60
#